data_AF-A0A2K3JFT0-F1
#
_entry.id   AF-A0A2K3JFT0-F1
#
_cell.length_a   1.000
_cell.length_b   1.000
_cell.length_c   1.000
_cell.angle_alpha   90.00
_cell.angle_beta   90.00
_cell.angle_gamma   90.00
#
_symmetry.space_group_name_H-M   'P 1'
#
loop_
_entity.id
_entity.type
_entity.pdbx_description
1 polymer ?
#
loop_
_entity_poly.entity_id
_entity_poly.type
_entity_poly.pdbx_seq_one_letter_code
_entity_poly.pdbx_strand_id
1 'polypeptide(L)'
;MKDVPHDLNQVSQLQIVLDIQSISMIIAATSIVIGVIMSLLSIRNFSKSRQASVFLDFHRQANLEFIEHASEVVMEWNWKDAQEFDQKYGPTTNPKAYAKFILVGSFFDSMGKLIEAKLTDAKLFPESLAVFAMAWFEKIKSIEPDLAAQWRSSGSMDSSKLLHKKLRELGYRSPLRRNQT
;
A
#
# COMPACT_ATOMS: atom_id res chain seq x y z
N MET A 1 -77.20 30.65 23.10
CA MET A 1 -75.78 30.65 22.69
C MET A 1 -75.19 29.33 23.16
N LYS A 2 -74.81 28.43 22.24
CA LYS A 2 -74.23 27.12 22.58
C LYS A 2 -72.75 27.34 22.90
N ASP A 3 -72.37 27.14 24.15
CA ASP A 3 -70.97 27.10 24.57
C ASP A 3 -70.25 25.96 23.84
N VAL A 4 -69.27 26.32 23.01
CA VAL A 4 -68.33 25.37 22.43
C VAL A 4 -67.39 24.91 23.56
N PRO A 5 -67.23 23.61 23.80
CA PRO A 5 -66.52 23.13 24.99
C PRO A 5 -65.02 23.43 24.89
N HIS A 6 -64.51 24.14 25.87
CA HIS A 6 -63.11 24.57 26.02
C HIS A 6 -62.09 23.41 25.96
N ASP A 7 -62.56 22.18 26.22
CA ASP A 7 -61.82 20.92 26.26
C ASP A 7 -61.28 20.46 24.87
N LEU A 8 -62.06 20.64 23.80
CA LEU A 8 -61.66 20.23 22.45
C LEU A 8 -60.44 21.01 21.92
N ASN A 9 -60.25 22.25 22.38
CA ASN A 9 -59.10 23.06 22.00
C ASN A 9 -57.82 22.62 22.73
N GLN A 10 -57.92 22.17 23.99
CA GLN A 10 -56.74 21.67 24.71
C GLN A 10 -56.22 20.35 24.14
N VAL A 11 -57.09 19.41 23.79
CA VAL A 11 -56.68 18.11 23.21
C VAL A 11 -55.98 18.29 21.86
N SER A 12 -56.48 19.20 21.01
CA SER A 12 -55.85 19.53 19.72
C SER A 12 -54.47 20.15 19.88
N GLN A 13 -54.30 21.08 20.83
CA GLN A 13 -52.99 21.68 21.14
C GLN A 13 -51.98 20.65 21.68
N LEU A 14 -52.42 19.71 22.52
CA LEU A 14 -51.58 18.63 23.02
C LEU A 14 -51.14 17.67 21.91
N GLN A 15 -52.03 17.33 20.98
CA GLN A 15 -51.68 16.52 19.81
C GLN A 15 -50.64 17.20 18.94
N ILE A 16 -50.80 18.50 18.65
CA ILE A 16 -49.83 19.28 17.86
C ILE A 16 -48.45 19.30 18.54
N VAL A 17 -48.39 19.50 19.85
CA VAL A 17 -47.11 19.51 20.60
C VAL A 17 -46.42 18.14 20.55
N LEU A 18 -47.17 17.05 20.67
CA LEU A 18 -46.64 15.68 20.56
C LEU A 18 -46.13 15.36 19.16
N ASP A 19 -46.83 15.83 18.12
CA ASP A 19 -46.40 15.66 16.72
C ASP A 19 -45.10 16.43 16.44
N ILE A 20 -44.96 17.66 16.93
CA ILE A 20 -43.74 18.46 16.78
C ILE A 20 -42.56 17.79 17.49
N GLN A 21 -42.76 17.27 18.70
CA GLN A 21 -41.71 16.54 19.43
C GLN A 21 -41.30 15.27 18.70
N SER A 22 -42.26 14.52 18.16
CA SER A 22 -42.02 13.29 17.39
C SER A 22 -41.22 13.58 16.11
N ILE A 23 -41.60 14.63 15.37
CA ILE A 23 -40.87 15.10 14.19
C ILE A 23 -39.45 15.53 14.58
N SER A 24 -39.29 16.27 15.68
CA SER A 24 -37.98 16.71 16.18
C SER A 24 -37.08 15.53 16.53
N MET A 25 -37.61 14.50 17.19
CA MET A 25 -36.86 13.27 17.49
C MET A 25 -36.45 12.52 16.23
N ILE A 26 -37.33 12.43 15.22
CA ILE A 26 -37.01 11.79 13.93
C ILE A 26 -35.90 12.56 13.22
N ILE A 27 -35.98 13.90 13.19
CA ILE A 27 -34.94 14.74 12.59
C ILE A 27 -33.61 14.58 13.34
N ALA A 28 -33.63 14.58 14.67
CA ALA A 28 -32.44 14.41 15.49
C ALA A 28 -31.79 13.04 15.26
N ALA A 29 -32.58 11.96 15.29
CA ALA A 29 -32.11 10.61 15.02
C ALA A 29 -31.51 10.47 13.61
N THR A 30 -32.20 11.02 12.60
CA THR A 30 -31.73 11.03 11.21
C THR A 30 -30.41 11.79 11.06
N SER A 31 -30.27 12.93 11.75
CA SER A 31 -29.05 13.75 11.72
C SER A 31 -27.85 13.00 12.30
N ILE A 32 -28.04 12.25 13.39
CA ILE A 32 -26.98 11.41 13.97
C ILE A 32 -26.55 10.33 12.98
N VAL A 33 -27.51 9.64 12.35
CA VAL A 33 -27.21 8.58 11.36
C VAL A 33 -26.43 9.15 10.17
N ILE A 34 -26.87 10.28 9.62
CA ILE A 34 -26.15 10.97 8.53
C ILE A 34 -24.74 11.37 8.98
N GLY A 35 -24.61 11.93 10.18
CA GLY A 35 -23.33 12.29 10.78
C GLY A 35 -22.37 11.10 10.85
N VAL A 36 -22.83 9.96 11.37
CA VAL A 36 -22.03 8.72 11.45
C VAL A 36 -21.62 8.23 10.06
N ILE A 37 -22.54 8.20 9.09
CA ILE A 37 -22.24 7.78 7.72
C ILE A 37 -21.16 8.69 7.11
N MET A 38 -21.33 10.02 7.23
CA MET A 38 -20.36 11.00 6.73
C MET A 38 -19.00 10.87 7.41
N SER A 39 -18.96 10.67 8.73
CA SER A 39 -17.73 10.42 9.48
C SER A 39 -17.01 9.16 8.99
N LEU A 40 -17.74 8.06 8.77
CA LEU A 40 -17.17 6.82 8.24
C LEU A 40 -16.59 7.00 6.83
N LEU A 41 -17.30 7.72 5.96
CA LEU A 41 -16.81 8.06 4.62
C LEU A 41 -15.57 8.96 4.68
N SER A 42 -15.56 9.95 5.58
CA SER A 42 -14.42 10.85 5.78
C SER A 42 -13.19 10.10 6.27
N ILE A 43 -13.33 9.21 7.25
CA ILE A 43 -12.23 8.36 7.75
C ILE A 43 -11.65 7.49 6.63
N ARG A 44 -12.51 6.90 5.79
CA ARG A 44 -12.07 6.11 4.63
C ARG A 44 -11.30 6.95 3.62
N ASN A 45 -11.79 8.13 3.29
CA ASN A 45 -11.13 9.04 2.35
C ASN A 45 -9.79 9.56 2.90
N PHE A 46 -9.74 9.88 4.20
CA PHE A 46 -8.52 10.27 4.88
C PHE A 46 -7.46 9.15 4.84
N SER A 47 -7.87 7.91 5.10
CA SER A 47 -6.98 6.75 5.01
C SER A 47 -6.38 6.59 3.61
N LYS A 48 -7.19 6.71 2.56
CA LYS A 48 -6.70 6.67 1.16
C LYS A 48 -5.73 7.80 0.85
N SER A 49 -6.03 9.02 1.30
CA SER A 49 -5.15 10.18 1.11
C SER A 49 -3.79 9.97 1.81
N ARG A 50 -3.81 9.41 3.03
CA ARG A 50 -2.58 9.09 3.78
C ARG A 50 -1.74 8.01 3.09
N GLN A 51 -2.37 6.98 2.53
CA GLN A 51 -1.64 5.96 1.77
C GLN A 51 -0.98 6.55 0.52
N ALA A 52 -1.70 7.43 -0.21
CA ALA A 52 -1.16 8.12 -1.37
C ALA A 52 0.01 9.06 -1.00
N SER A 53 -0.06 9.76 0.13
CA SER A 53 1.05 10.63 0.58
C SER A 53 2.30 9.82 0.94
N VAL A 54 2.15 8.73 1.69
CA VAL A 54 3.26 7.84 2.04
C VAL A 54 3.88 7.23 0.78
N PHE A 55 3.05 6.80 -0.17
CA PHE A 55 3.52 6.32 -1.45
C PHE A 55 4.30 7.41 -2.22
N LEU A 56 3.78 8.63 -2.29
CA LEU A 56 4.44 9.72 -3.02
C LEU A 56 5.80 10.09 -2.41
N ASP A 57 5.88 10.16 -1.09
CA ASP A 57 7.13 10.43 -0.37
C ASP A 57 8.17 9.35 -0.64
N PHE A 58 7.74 8.08 -0.67
CA PHE A 58 8.62 6.98 -1.03
C PHE A 58 8.99 6.97 -2.51
N HIS A 59 8.03 7.24 -3.40
CA HIS A 59 8.24 7.28 -4.84
C HIS A 59 9.25 8.36 -5.25
N ARG A 60 9.36 9.46 -4.51
CA ARG A 60 10.42 10.47 -4.73
C ARG A 60 11.83 9.90 -4.59
N GLN A 61 12.01 8.79 -3.87
CA GLN A 61 13.30 8.09 -3.78
C GLN A 61 13.60 7.28 -5.05
N ALA A 62 12.60 6.91 -5.85
CA ALA A 62 12.77 6.35 -7.18
C ALA A 62 13.07 7.43 -8.22
N ASN A 63 14.11 8.21 -7.96
CA ASN A 63 14.62 9.22 -8.89
C ASN A 63 15.32 8.56 -10.09
N LEU A 64 15.78 9.37 -11.04
CA LEU A 64 16.44 8.88 -12.25
C LEU A 64 17.65 7.98 -11.94
N GLU A 65 18.47 8.38 -10.98
CA GLU A 65 19.65 7.61 -10.53
C GLU A 65 19.26 6.23 -9.98
N PHE A 66 18.21 6.16 -9.17
CA PHE A 66 17.67 4.90 -8.69
C PHE A 66 17.18 4.02 -9.84
N ILE A 67 16.47 4.58 -10.83
CA ILE A 67 15.98 3.84 -11.99
C ILE A 67 17.14 3.31 -12.83
N GLU A 68 18.22 4.10 -13.01
CA GLU A 68 19.43 3.65 -13.69
C GLU A 68 20.09 2.48 -12.94
N HIS A 69 20.25 2.60 -11.62
CA HIS A 69 20.80 1.52 -10.79
C HIS A 69 19.90 0.27 -10.80
N ALA A 70 18.59 0.44 -10.69
CA ALA A 70 17.64 -0.66 -10.75
C ALA A 70 17.69 -1.35 -12.12
N SER A 71 17.77 -0.58 -13.21
CA SER A 71 17.92 -1.12 -14.56
C SER A 71 19.21 -1.90 -14.71
N GLU A 72 20.35 -1.34 -14.31
CA GLU A 72 21.67 -1.97 -14.39
C GLU A 72 21.69 -3.29 -13.59
N VAL A 73 21.28 -3.23 -12.32
CA VAL A 73 21.32 -4.37 -11.40
C VAL A 73 20.35 -5.46 -11.84
N VAL A 74 19.14 -5.12 -12.31
CA VAL A 74 18.10 -6.10 -12.63
C VAL A 74 18.26 -6.66 -14.05
N MET A 75 18.60 -5.83 -15.03
CA MET A 75 18.62 -6.20 -16.45
C MET A 75 20.00 -6.56 -16.98
N GLU A 76 21.07 -5.90 -16.51
CA GLU A 76 22.39 -6.04 -17.13
C GLU A 76 23.29 -7.01 -16.37
N TRP A 77 23.25 -6.98 -15.03
CA TRP A 77 24.13 -7.84 -14.24
C TRP A 77 23.79 -9.31 -14.45
N ASN A 78 24.80 -10.17 -14.43
CA ASN A 78 24.59 -11.60 -14.59
C ASN A 78 25.59 -12.41 -13.77
N TRP A 79 25.07 -13.43 -13.11
CA TRP A 79 25.80 -14.33 -12.23
C TRP A 79 25.10 -15.68 -12.22
N LYS A 80 25.85 -16.77 -12.12
CA LYS A 80 25.33 -18.14 -12.06
C LYS A 80 25.07 -18.59 -10.63
N ASP A 81 25.90 -18.15 -9.71
CA ASP A 81 25.89 -18.52 -8.30
C ASP A 81 26.36 -17.36 -7.42
N ALA A 82 26.29 -17.57 -6.10
CA ALA A 82 26.69 -16.56 -5.12
C ALA A 82 28.20 -16.26 -5.18
N GLN A 83 29.04 -17.24 -5.53
CA GLN A 83 30.48 -17.04 -5.61
C GLN A 83 30.85 -16.11 -6.77
N GLU A 84 30.25 -16.30 -7.95
CA GLU A 84 30.43 -15.42 -9.10
C GLU A 84 29.90 -14.01 -8.82
N PHE A 85 28.77 -13.90 -8.10
CA PHE A 85 28.26 -12.62 -7.63
C PHE A 85 29.29 -11.92 -6.73
N ASP A 86 29.80 -12.60 -5.70
CA ASP A 86 30.77 -12.03 -4.76
C ASP A 86 32.08 -11.63 -5.45
N GLN A 87 32.51 -12.37 -6.47
CA GLN A 87 33.70 -12.03 -7.25
C GLN A 87 33.54 -10.76 -8.09
N LYS A 88 32.36 -10.54 -8.67
CA LYS A 88 32.10 -9.39 -9.58
C LYS A 88 31.57 -8.15 -8.87
N TYR A 89 30.69 -8.36 -7.89
CA TYR A 89 29.83 -7.34 -7.29
C TYR A 89 29.83 -7.36 -5.76
N GLY A 90 30.66 -8.21 -5.14
CA GLY A 90 30.70 -8.37 -3.69
C GLY A 90 31.23 -7.13 -2.94
N PRO A 91 31.00 -7.07 -1.62
CA PRO A 91 31.36 -5.93 -0.79
C PRO A 91 32.86 -5.62 -0.75
N THR A 92 33.71 -6.64 -0.91
CA THR A 92 35.18 -6.51 -0.87
C THR A 92 35.79 -6.33 -2.25
N THR A 93 35.19 -6.92 -3.29
CA THR A 93 35.70 -6.92 -4.67
C THR A 93 35.25 -5.67 -5.43
N ASN A 94 33.99 -5.27 -5.27
CA ASN A 94 33.43 -4.09 -5.90
C ASN A 94 32.41 -3.40 -4.98
N PRO A 95 32.88 -2.62 -3.98
CA PRO A 95 32.02 -1.98 -2.99
C PRO A 95 30.95 -1.06 -3.61
N LYS A 96 31.27 -0.42 -4.75
CA LYS A 96 30.33 0.47 -5.45
C LYS A 96 29.19 -0.30 -6.10
N ALA A 97 29.49 -1.41 -6.76
CA ALA A 97 28.44 -2.29 -7.26
C ALA A 97 27.61 -2.83 -6.10
N TYR A 98 28.24 -3.39 -5.07
CA TYR A 98 27.51 -3.91 -3.92
C TYR A 98 26.56 -2.88 -3.29
N ALA A 99 26.97 -1.61 -3.21
CA ALA A 99 26.11 -0.51 -2.76
C ALA A 99 24.85 -0.32 -3.64
N LYS A 100 24.98 -0.37 -4.98
CA LYS A 100 23.83 -0.34 -5.90
C LYS A 100 22.87 -1.51 -5.65
N PHE A 101 23.41 -2.71 -5.45
CA PHE A 101 22.62 -3.90 -5.16
C PHE A 101 21.82 -3.75 -3.86
N ILE A 102 22.47 -3.29 -2.78
CA ILE A 102 21.79 -3.01 -1.50
C ILE A 102 20.74 -1.91 -1.67
N LEU A 103 21.04 -0.84 -2.41
CA LEU A 103 20.10 0.26 -2.64
C LEU A 103 18.82 -0.24 -3.31
N VAL A 104 18.94 -1.00 -4.40
CA VAL A 104 17.81 -1.58 -5.12
C VAL A 104 17.02 -2.55 -4.23
N GLY A 105 17.72 -3.41 -3.49
CA GLY A 105 17.08 -4.37 -2.59
C GLY A 105 16.36 -3.74 -1.42
N SER A 106 17.00 -2.80 -0.75
CA SER A 106 16.43 -2.07 0.38
C SER A 106 15.21 -1.24 -0.01
N PHE A 107 15.18 -0.70 -1.24
CA PHE A 107 14.02 -0.01 -1.78
C PHE A 107 12.80 -0.94 -1.89
N PHE A 108 12.95 -2.10 -2.56
CA PHE A 108 11.84 -3.04 -2.72
C PHE A 108 11.42 -3.71 -1.42
N ASP A 109 12.37 -3.99 -0.52
CA ASP A 109 12.06 -4.48 0.83
C ASP A 109 11.26 -3.46 1.64
N SER A 110 11.69 -2.19 1.63
CA SER A 110 10.99 -1.10 2.32
C SER A 110 9.57 -0.95 1.79
N MET A 111 9.35 -1.09 0.48
CA MET A 111 8.00 -1.12 -0.08
C MET A 111 7.17 -2.31 0.38
N GLY A 112 7.78 -3.49 0.43
CA GLY A 112 7.13 -4.67 1.00
C GLY A 112 6.66 -4.43 2.43
N LYS A 113 7.51 -3.82 3.26
CA LYS A 113 7.20 -3.47 4.66
C LYS A 113 6.08 -2.44 4.77
N LEU A 114 6.05 -1.42 3.90
CA LEU A 114 4.97 -0.44 3.88
C LEU A 114 3.61 -1.09 3.52
N ILE A 115 3.62 -2.06 2.59
CA ILE A 115 2.42 -2.83 2.22
C ILE A 115 1.99 -3.75 3.36
N GLU A 116 2.94 -4.44 3.98
CA GLU A 116 2.68 -5.31 5.13
C GLU A 116 2.05 -4.53 6.30
N ALA A 117 2.58 -3.35 6.58
CA ALA A 117 2.05 -2.44 7.60
C ALA A 117 0.72 -1.76 7.20
N LYS A 118 0.17 -2.06 6.00
CA LYS A 118 -1.04 -1.44 5.45
C LYS A 118 -0.94 0.09 5.35
N LEU A 119 0.28 0.62 5.26
CA LEU A 119 0.56 2.05 5.08
C LEU A 119 0.48 2.46 3.60
N THR A 120 0.53 1.50 2.69
CA THR A 120 0.31 1.68 1.25
C THR A 120 -0.33 0.43 0.64
N ASP A 121 -0.80 0.54 -0.60
CA ASP A 121 -1.39 -0.56 -1.36
C ASP A 121 -0.51 -0.83 -2.60
N ALA A 122 -0.27 -2.11 -2.91
CA ALA A 122 0.41 -2.54 -4.13
C ALA A 122 -0.28 -2.03 -5.41
N LYS A 123 -1.57 -1.66 -5.35
CA LYS A 123 -2.29 -1.02 -6.46
C LYS A 123 -1.79 0.37 -6.81
N LEU A 124 -1.13 1.07 -5.88
CA LEU A 124 -0.52 2.38 -6.14
C LEU A 124 0.82 2.27 -6.86
N PHE A 125 1.34 1.05 -7.02
CA PHE A 125 2.64 0.82 -7.62
C PHE A 125 2.58 1.06 -9.14
N PRO A 126 3.41 1.97 -9.68
CA PRO A 126 3.52 2.17 -11.12
C PRO A 126 3.97 0.88 -11.79
N GLU A 127 3.42 0.60 -12.98
CA GLU A 127 3.73 -0.61 -13.74
C GLU A 127 5.24 -0.81 -13.94
N SER A 128 5.99 0.26 -14.20
CA SER A 128 7.45 0.22 -14.37
C SER A 128 8.16 -0.29 -13.10
N LEU A 129 7.81 0.24 -11.93
CA LEU A 129 8.37 -0.21 -10.66
C LEU A 129 7.92 -1.63 -10.32
N ALA A 130 6.69 -2.01 -10.67
CA ALA A 130 6.20 -3.38 -10.48
C ALA A 130 7.02 -4.38 -11.29
N VAL A 131 7.34 -4.05 -12.55
CA VAL A 131 8.20 -4.85 -13.41
C VAL A 131 9.61 -5.02 -12.81
N PHE A 132 10.22 -3.94 -12.32
CA PHE A 132 11.52 -4.02 -11.64
C PHE A 132 11.47 -4.83 -10.36
N ALA A 133 10.45 -4.65 -9.51
CA ALA A 133 10.28 -5.41 -8.28
C ALA A 133 10.13 -6.92 -8.56
N MET A 134 9.35 -7.26 -9.59
CA MET A 134 9.17 -8.65 -10.02
C MET A 134 10.48 -9.28 -10.51
N ALA A 135 11.20 -8.59 -11.37
CA ALA A 135 12.47 -9.06 -11.91
C ALA A 135 13.56 -9.14 -10.84
N TRP A 136 13.64 -8.14 -9.95
CA TRP A 136 14.52 -8.13 -8.79
C TRP A 136 14.33 -9.38 -7.91
N PHE A 137 13.08 -9.66 -7.53
CA PHE A 137 12.77 -10.80 -6.67
C PHE A 137 13.13 -12.13 -7.34
N GLU A 138 12.79 -12.30 -8.61
CA GLU A 138 13.14 -13.52 -9.35
C GLU A 138 14.65 -13.70 -9.51
N LYS A 139 15.38 -12.62 -9.71
CA LYS A 139 16.84 -12.62 -9.85
C LYS A 139 17.52 -12.98 -8.53
N ILE A 140 17.14 -12.37 -7.42
CA ILE A 140 17.70 -12.72 -6.11
C ILE A 140 17.33 -14.14 -5.69
N LYS A 141 16.14 -14.63 -6.03
CA LYS A 141 15.75 -16.01 -5.73
C LYS A 141 16.74 -17.04 -6.30
N SER A 142 17.44 -16.73 -7.38
CA SER A 142 18.43 -17.63 -7.98
C SER A 142 19.68 -17.88 -7.11
N ILE A 143 20.03 -16.94 -6.22
CA ILE A 143 21.21 -17.01 -5.32
C ILE A 143 20.83 -17.23 -3.86
N GLU A 144 19.58 -17.63 -3.63
CA GLU A 144 18.92 -17.69 -2.32
C GLU A 144 19.59 -18.62 -1.27
N PRO A 145 20.30 -19.72 -1.58
CA PRO A 145 20.88 -20.54 -0.51
C PRO A 145 21.91 -19.78 0.34
N ASP A 146 22.80 -19.04 -0.31
CA ASP A 146 23.98 -18.44 0.33
C ASP A 146 23.75 -16.97 0.71
N LEU A 147 23.09 -16.18 -0.16
CA LEU A 147 22.82 -14.77 0.12
C LEU A 147 21.67 -14.57 1.14
N ALA A 148 20.70 -15.49 1.15
CA ALA A 148 19.61 -15.42 2.13
C ALA A 148 20.07 -15.75 3.55
N ALA A 149 21.22 -16.41 3.76
CA ALA A 149 21.75 -16.56 5.11
C ALA A 149 22.12 -15.20 5.72
N GLN A 150 22.70 -14.29 4.92
CA GLN A 150 22.98 -12.92 5.36
C GLN A 150 21.69 -12.08 5.49
N TRP A 151 20.78 -12.17 4.52
CA TRP A 151 19.57 -11.33 4.47
C TRP A 151 18.41 -11.81 5.36
N ARG A 152 18.28 -13.12 5.65
CA ARG A 152 17.26 -13.67 6.56
C ARG A 152 17.34 -13.08 7.97
N SER A 153 18.53 -12.72 8.44
CA SER A 153 18.73 -12.07 9.74
C SER A 153 18.00 -10.71 9.84
N SER A 154 17.70 -10.07 8.70
CA SER A 154 17.06 -8.75 8.62
C SER A 154 15.56 -8.77 8.28
N GLY A 155 14.98 -9.96 8.05
CA GLY A 155 13.59 -10.11 7.59
C GLY A 155 13.31 -9.53 6.19
N SER A 156 14.32 -9.09 5.45
CA SER A 156 14.19 -8.29 4.22
C SER A 156 13.71 -9.06 2.98
N MET A 157 13.84 -10.38 3.00
CA MET A 157 13.33 -11.22 1.91
C MET A 157 11.82 -11.48 2.03
N ASP A 158 11.26 -11.47 3.23
CA ASP A 158 9.85 -11.80 3.45
C ASP A 158 8.94 -10.69 2.93
N SER A 159 9.28 -9.43 3.19
CA SER A 159 8.55 -8.27 2.65
C SER A 159 8.69 -8.18 1.13
N SER A 160 9.88 -8.44 0.58
CA SER A 160 10.08 -8.51 -0.88
C SER A 160 9.26 -9.62 -1.53
N LYS A 161 9.16 -10.79 -0.88
CA LYS A 161 8.32 -11.91 -1.31
C LYS A 161 6.84 -11.56 -1.26
N LEU A 162 6.40 -10.85 -0.20
CA LEU A 162 5.03 -10.35 -0.07
C LEU A 162 4.71 -9.37 -1.21
N LEU A 163 5.58 -8.40 -1.47
CA LEU A 163 5.44 -7.44 -2.58
C LEU A 163 5.31 -8.19 -3.90
N HIS A 164 6.23 -9.09 -4.21
CA HIS A 164 6.17 -9.90 -5.44
C HIS A 164 4.88 -10.73 -5.53
N LYS A 165 4.41 -11.33 -4.43
CA LYS A 165 3.13 -12.06 -4.39
C LYS A 165 1.96 -11.12 -4.70
N LYS A 166 1.91 -9.95 -4.07
CA LYS A 166 0.84 -8.95 -4.27
C LYS A 166 0.82 -8.42 -5.70
N LEU A 167 1.98 -8.11 -6.27
CA LEU A 167 2.08 -7.68 -7.67
C LEU A 167 1.61 -8.77 -8.63
N ARG A 168 1.96 -10.03 -8.36
CA ARG A 168 1.48 -11.17 -9.15
C ARG A 168 -0.03 -11.36 -9.05
N GLU A 169 -0.62 -11.19 -7.87
CA GLU A 169 -2.09 -11.21 -7.67
C GLU A 169 -2.80 -10.10 -8.48
N LEU A 170 -2.12 -8.97 -8.71
CA LEU A 170 -2.61 -7.86 -9.55
C LEU A 170 -2.39 -8.07 -11.06
N GLY A 171 -1.81 -9.20 -11.48
CA GLY A 171 -1.61 -9.55 -12.88
C GLY A 171 -0.25 -9.15 -13.46
N TYR A 172 0.64 -8.52 -12.68
CA TYR A 172 1.99 -8.19 -13.15
C TYR A 172 2.82 -9.45 -13.38
N ARG A 173 3.64 -9.42 -14.42
CA ARG A 173 4.55 -10.51 -14.80
C ARG A 173 5.98 -10.01 -14.91
N SER A 174 6.92 -10.84 -14.48
CA SER A 174 8.34 -10.57 -14.66
C SER A 174 8.75 -10.68 -16.12
N PRO A 175 9.59 -9.76 -16.63
CA PRO A 175 10.20 -9.86 -17.95
C PRO A 175 11.21 -11.01 -18.03
N LEU A 176 11.82 -11.42 -16.91
CA LEU A 176 12.82 -12.49 -16.88
C LEU A 176 12.22 -13.87 -17.22
N ARG A 177 10.91 -14.05 -17.07
CA ARG A 177 10.18 -15.28 -17.45
C ARG A 177 9.89 -15.39 -18.94
N ARG A 178 9.94 -14.30 -19.72
CA ARG A 178 9.60 -14.31 -21.15
C ARG A 178 10.68 -14.96 -22.03
N ASN A 179 11.90 -15.11 -21.51
CA ASN A 179 13.06 -15.58 -22.28
C ASN A 179 13.44 -17.04 -21.98
N GLN A 180 12.53 -17.84 -21.37
CA GLN A 180 12.76 -19.26 -21.04
C GLN A 180 11.87 -20.24 -21.83
N THR A 181 11.28 -19.82 -22.96
CA THR A 181 10.56 -20.68 -23.92
C THR A 181 11.29 -20.73 -25.24
#